data_AF-I6NMF7-F1
#
_entry.id   AF-I6NMF7-F1
#
_cell.length_a   1.000
_cell.length_b   1.000
_cell.length_c   1.000
_cell.angle_alpha   90.00
_cell.angle_beta   90.00
_cell.angle_gamma   90.00
#
_symmetry.space_group_name_H-M   'P 1'
#
loop_
_entity.id
_entity.type
_entity.pdbx_description
1 polymer ?
#
loop_
_entity_poly.entity_id
_entity_poly.type
_entity_poly.pdbx_seq_one_letter_code
_entity_poly.pdbx_strand_id
1 'polypeptide(L)'
;MTTTLKTSYQKTPYKLGGNGPRNVGVLTEALQNIDDNLESDIYGNGAVIANFETKIAKILGKQSAVFFPSGTMAQQIALRIWADRKR
;
A
#
# COMPACT_ATOMS: atom_id res chain seq x y z
N MET A 1 21.24 -13.77 23.24
CA MET A 1 20.52 -14.67 22.30
C MET A 1 19.82 -13.93 21.17
N THR A 2 19.06 -12.86 21.44
CA THR A 2 18.29 -12.12 20.42
C THR A 2 19.14 -11.55 19.29
N THR A 3 20.31 -10.97 19.61
CA THR A 3 21.23 -10.42 18.59
C THR A 3 21.85 -11.51 17.72
N THR A 4 22.24 -12.64 18.30
CA THR A 4 22.84 -13.78 17.57
C THR A 4 21.87 -14.35 16.53
N LEU A 5 20.61 -14.55 16.92
CA LEU A 5 19.58 -15.05 16.01
C LEU A 5 19.28 -14.05 14.89
N LYS A 6 19.14 -12.77 15.22
CA LYS A 6 18.88 -11.71 14.23
C LYS A 6 19.99 -11.65 13.17
N THR A 7 21.24 -11.65 13.59
CA THR A 7 22.39 -11.61 12.68
C THR A 7 22.47 -12.86 11.81
N SER A 8 22.24 -14.05 12.38
CA SER A 8 22.20 -15.30 11.63
C SER A 8 21.12 -15.27 10.55
N TYR A 9 19.89 -14.88 10.92
CA TYR A 9 18.77 -14.73 9.99
C TYR A 9 19.06 -13.73 8.88
N GLN A 10 19.62 -12.56 9.20
CA GLN A 10 19.93 -11.54 8.20
C GLN A 10 20.92 -12.02 7.13
N LYS A 11 21.89 -12.86 7.49
CA LYS A 11 22.94 -13.34 6.59
C LYS A 11 22.51 -14.48 5.66
N THR A 12 21.35 -15.12 5.85
CA THR A 12 20.97 -16.23 4.97
C THR A 12 20.61 -15.75 3.56
N PRO A 13 21.05 -16.44 2.49
CA PRO A 13 20.68 -16.09 1.13
C PRO A 13 19.20 -16.39 0.82
N TYR A 14 18.60 -17.36 1.52
CA TYR A 14 17.22 -17.77 1.35
C TYR A 14 16.41 -17.54 2.64
N LYS A 15 15.12 -17.23 2.47
CA LYS A 15 14.15 -17.01 3.54
C LYS A 15 12.90 -17.82 3.24
N LEU A 16 12.33 -18.46 4.27
CA LEU A 16 11.08 -19.22 4.11
C LEU A 16 9.86 -18.29 3.99
N GLY A 17 9.87 -17.16 4.70
CA GLY A 17 8.77 -16.20 4.71
C GLY A 17 9.13 -14.88 4.03
N GLY A 18 8.09 -14.13 3.64
CA GLY A 18 8.21 -12.83 2.99
C GLY A 18 8.46 -12.92 1.48
N ASN A 19 8.76 -11.77 0.88
CA ASN A 19 8.90 -11.61 -0.58
C ASN A 19 10.29 -11.06 -0.94
N GLY A 20 11.34 -11.57 -0.30
CA GLY A 20 12.71 -11.11 -0.52
C GLY A 20 13.07 -9.79 0.21
N PRO A 21 14.20 -9.15 -0.15
CA PRO A 21 14.68 -7.93 0.50
C PRO A 21 13.80 -6.71 0.21
N ARG A 22 13.55 -5.87 1.22
CA ARG A 22 12.88 -4.58 1.06
C ARG A 22 13.91 -3.48 0.81
N ASN A 23 14.30 -3.31 -0.45
CA ASN A 23 15.29 -2.32 -0.90
C ASN A 23 14.69 -1.38 -1.98
N VAL A 24 15.49 -0.44 -2.49
CA VAL A 24 15.07 0.51 -3.54
C VAL A 24 14.68 -0.19 -4.84
N GLY A 25 15.27 -1.36 -5.10
CA GLY A 25 14.99 -2.19 -6.28
C GLY A 25 13.52 -2.49 -6.46
N VAL A 26 12.78 -2.70 -5.36
CA VAL A 26 11.33 -2.98 -5.40
C VAL A 26 10.54 -1.84 -6.04
N LEU A 27 10.90 -0.58 -5.74
CA LEU A 27 10.24 0.58 -6.33
C LEU A 27 10.68 0.77 -7.79
N THR A 28 11.97 0.63 -8.09
CA THR A 28 12.46 0.80 -9.46
C THR A 28 11.89 -0.26 -10.40
N GLU A 29 11.74 -1.50 -9.94
CA GLU A 29 11.10 -2.59 -10.69
C GLU A 29 9.64 -2.25 -11.03
N ALA A 30 8.86 -1.76 -10.05
CA ALA A 30 7.48 -1.36 -10.26
C ALA A 30 7.31 -0.20 -11.26
N LEU A 31 8.34 0.64 -11.42
CA LEU A 31 8.32 1.80 -12.31
C LEU A 31 8.85 1.50 -13.73
N GLN A 32 9.40 0.32 -14.01
CA GLN A 32 10.04 0.00 -15.31
C GLN A 32 9.14 0.18 -16.53
N ASN A 33 7.82 0.05 -16.36
CA ASN A 33 6.83 0.14 -17.44
C ASN A 33 5.90 1.35 -17.31
N ILE A 34 6.31 2.37 -16.55
CA ILE A 34 5.55 3.60 -16.36
C ILE A 34 6.11 4.67 -17.30
N ASP A 35 5.21 5.40 -17.99
CA ASP A 35 5.59 6.55 -18.81
C ASP A 35 6.04 7.70 -17.92
N ASP A 36 7.21 8.28 -18.21
CA ASP A 36 7.77 9.41 -17.46
C ASP A 36 6.90 10.67 -17.53
N ASN A 37 6.03 10.78 -18.54
CA ASN A 37 5.06 11.88 -18.69
C ASN A 37 3.72 11.61 -17.99
N LEU A 38 3.60 10.52 -17.23
CA LEU A 38 2.40 10.26 -16.44
C LEU A 38 2.24 11.34 -15.37
N GLU A 39 1.15 12.08 -15.46
CA GLU A 39 0.79 13.11 -14.48
C GLU A 39 0.58 12.50 -13.08
N SER A 40 1.14 13.18 -12.08
CA SER A 40 0.92 12.86 -10.66
C SER A 40 -0.54 13.11 -10.27
N ASP A 41 -1.02 12.41 -9.24
CA ASP A 41 -2.20 12.89 -8.52
C ASP A 41 -1.88 14.14 -7.70
N ILE A 42 -2.90 14.96 -7.47
CA ILE A 42 -2.84 16.21 -6.72
C ILE A 42 -3.96 16.19 -5.67
N TYR A 43 -3.57 16.04 -4.40
CA TYR A 43 -4.48 16.04 -3.25
C TYR A 43 -5.72 15.15 -3.41
N GLY A 44 -5.53 13.91 -3.88
CA GLY A 44 -6.61 12.94 -4.05
C GLY A 44 -7.36 13.02 -5.38
N ASN A 45 -6.90 13.84 -6.32
CA ASN A 45 -7.48 13.96 -7.66
C ASN A 45 -6.43 13.62 -8.72
N GLY A 46 -6.83 12.95 -9.79
CA GLY A 46 -5.94 12.58 -10.89
C GLY A 46 -6.18 11.16 -11.37
N ALA A 47 -5.81 10.88 -12.62
CA ALA A 47 -6.10 9.60 -13.25
C ALA A 47 -5.43 8.42 -12.53
N VAL A 48 -4.19 8.57 -12.06
CA VAL A 48 -3.43 7.51 -11.40
C VAL A 48 -4.15 6.99 -10.14
N ILE A 49 -4.59 7.90 -9.26
CA ILE A 49 -5.26 7.53 -8.01
C ILE A 49 -6.71 7.08 -8.25
N ALA A 50 -7.47 7.80 -9.09
CA ALA A 50 -8.88 7.49 -9.36
C ALA A 50 -9.07 6.13 -10.06
N ASN A 51 -8.17 5.79 -10.99
CA ASN A 51 -8.20 4.49 -11.68
C ASN A 51 -7.90 3.35 -10.70
N PHE A 52 -6.95 3.54 -9.79
CA PHE A 52 -6.63 2.56 -8.77
C PHE A 52 -7.81 2.37 -7.79
N GLU A 53 -8.39 3.45 -7.29
CA GLU A 53 -9.56 3.40 -6.41
C GLU A 53 -10.76 2.72 -7.08
N THR A 54 -11.05 3.05 -8.33
CA THR A 54 -12.13 2.42 -9.11
C THR A 54 -11.89 0.93 -9.30
N LYS A 55 -10.66 0.54 -9.66
CA LYS A 55 -10.26 -0.86 -9.80
C LYS A 55 -10.48 -1.63 -8.50
N ILE A 56 -10.03 -1.09 -7.36
CA ILE A 56 -10.13 -1.75 -6.06
C ILE A 56 -11.59 -1.80 -5.58
N ALA A 57 -12.38 -0.73 -5.79
CA ALA A 57 -13.81 -0.73 -5.50
C ALA A 57 -14.54 -1.86 -6.24
N LYS A 58 -14.23 -2.03 -7.54
CA LYS A 58 -14.78 -3.12 -8.36
C LYS A 58 -14.38 -4.50 -7.84
N ILE A 59 -13.11 -4.70 -7.50
CA ILE A 59 -12.61 -5.97 -6.94
C ILE A 59 -13.33 -6.32 -5.64
N LEU A 60 -13.58 -5.33 -4.78
CA LEU A 60 -14.22 -5.54 -3.48
C LEU A 60 -15.75 -5.56 -3.53
N GLY A 61 -16.35 -5.36 -4.71
CA GLY A 61 -17.81 -5.28 -4.86
C GLY A 61 -18.43 -4.12 -4.06
N LYS A 62 -17.71 -2.99 -3.95
CA LYS A 62 -18.19 -1.78 -3.26
C LYS A 62 -18.43 -0.66 -4.26
N GLN A 63 -19.33 0.26 -3.92
CA GLN A 63 -19.65 1.41 -4.75
C GLN A 63 -18.43 2.30 -5.01
N SER A 64 -17.57 2.46 -4.01
CA SER A 64 -16.38 3.33 -4.08
C SER A 64 -15.30 2.85 -3.12
N ALA A 65 -14.06 3.28 -3.36
CA ALA A 65 -12.92 3.11 -2.49
C ALA A 65 -12.12 4.42 -2.44
N VAL A 66 -11.28 4.57 -1.43
CA VAL A 66 -10.37 5.71 -1.28
C VAL A 66 -9.00 5.19 -0.86
N PHE A 67 -7.94 5.66 -1.51
CA PHE A 67 -6.56 5.31 -1.19
C PHE A 67 -6.11 6.05 0.06
N PHE A 68 -5.52 5.33 1.00
CA PHE A 68 -4.93 5.88 2.21
C PHE A 68 -3.47 5.44 2.33
N PRO A 69 -2.57 6.30 2.85
CA PRO A 69 -1.17 5.95 3.06
C PRO A 69 -0.98 4.89 4.16
N SER A 70 -1.98 4.67 5.03
CA SER A 70 -1.92 3.63 6.06
C SER A 70 -3.30 3.11 6.44
N GLY A 71 -3.34 1.84 6.84
CA GLY A 71 -4.54 1.24 7.44
C GLY A 71 -4.87 1.82 8.82
N THR A 72 -3.88 2.33 9.56
CA THR A 72 -4.10 2.99 10.86
C THR A 72 -4.99 4.24 10.70
N MET A 73 -4.69 5.08 9.70
CA MET A 73 -5.51 6.25 9.38
C MET A 73 -6.90 5.85 8.85
N ALA A 74 -6.94 4.94 7.88
CA ALA A 74 -8.19 4.52 7.23
C ALA A 74 -9.20 3.93 8.24
N GLN A 75 -8.74 3.08 9.16
CA GLN A 75 -9.63 2.40 10.10
C GLN A 75 -10.18 3.33 11.18
N GLN A 76 -9.39 4.29 11.69
CA GLN A 76 -9.90 5.27 12.65
C GLN A 76 -11.01 6.13 12.03
N ILE A 77 -10.82 6.58 10.78
CA ILE A 77 -11.83 7.33 10.03
C ILE A 77 -13.10 6.49 9.84
N ALA A 78 -12.95 5.23 9.40
CA ALA A 78 -14.08 4.33 9.21
C ALA A 78 -14.90 4.14 10.51
N LEU A 79 -14.24 3.87 11.63
CA LEU A 79 -14.90 3.70 12.93
C LEU A 79 -15.63 4.98 13.36
N ARG A 80 -15.01 6.15 13.17
CA ARG A 80 -15.62 7.43 13.53
C ARG A 80 -16.86 7.74 12.68
N ILE A 81 -16.81 7.51 11.37
CA ILE A 81 -17.97 7.68 10.47
C ILE A 81 -19.15 6.85 10.96
N TRP A 82 -18.93 5.58 11.33
CA TRP A 82 -20.01 4.71 11.80
C TRP A 82 -20.51 5.08 13.20
N ALA A 83 -19.64 5.55 14.09
CA ALA A 83 -20.05 6.06 15.40
C ALA A 83 -20.95 7.30 15.27
N ASP A 84 -20.61 8.24 14.38
CA ASP A 84 -21.40 9.45 14.16
C ASP A 84 -22.76 9.15 13.51
N ARG A 85 -22.83 8.15 12.61
CA ARG A 85 -24.09 7.69 11.98
C ARG A 85 -25.07 6.98 12.93
N LYS A 86 -24.59 6.50 14.08
CA LYS A 86 -25.40 5.78 15.07
C LYS A 86 -26.04 6.70 16.12
N ARG A 87 -25.67 7.98 16.13
CA ARG A 87 -26.37 9.03 16.88
C ARG A 87 -27.66 9.41 16.19
#